data_AF-A0A834SJD6-F1
#
_entry.id   AF-A0A834SJD6-F1
#
_cell.length_a   1.000
_cell.length_b   1.000
_cell.length_c   1.000
_cell.angle_alpha   90.00
_cell.angle_beta   90.00
_cell.angle_gamma   90.00
#
_symmetry.space_group_name_H-M   'P 1'
#
loop_
_entity.id
_entity.type
_entity.pdbx_description
1 polymer ?
#
loop_
_entity_poly.entity_id
_entity_poly.type
_entity_poly.pdbx_seq_one_letter_code
_entity_poly.pdbx_strand_id
1 'polypeptide(L)'
;MVDKAVALLANLSTIAEGRLAIAREGGIPLLVEIVESGSRRGKENAASILLQLCLHNSKYCTLVLQEGAVPPLVALSQSGTPRAKEKV
;
A
#
# COMPACT_ATOMS: atom_id res chain seq x y z
N MET A 1 -1.00 11.10 -13.15
CA MET A 1 -1.34 11.90 -11.95
C MET A 1 -1.42 11.03 -10.70
N VAL A 2 -2.04 9.85 -10.77
CA VAL A 2 -2.13 8.87 -9.67
C VAL A 2 -0.76 8.55 -9.04
N ASP A 3 0.27 8.24 -9.82
CA ASP A 3 1.60 7.91 -9.29
C ASP A 3 2.21 8.99 -8.39
N LYS A 4 2.00 10.28 -8.72
CA LYS A 4 2.49 11.40 -7.92
C LYS A 4 1.73 11.51 -6.60
N ALA A 5 0.40 11.32 -6.63
CA ALA A 5 -0.43 11.32 -5.43
C ALA A 5 -0.05 10.18 -4.49
N VAL A 6 0.07 8.94 -5.00
CA VAL A 6 0.46 7.78 -4.20
C VAL A 6 1.88 7.93 -3.64
N ALA A 7 2.81 8.54 -4.38
CA ALA A 7 4.14 8.86 -3.85
C ALA A 7 4.08 9.85 -2.67
N LEU A 8 3.20 10.85 -2.72
CA LEU A 8 2.99 11.77 -1.59
C LEU A 8 2.35 11.05 -0.40
N LEU A 9 1.36 10.18 -0.63
CA LEU A 9 0.77 9.35 0.42
C LEU A 9 1.81 8.41 1.06
N ALA A 10 2.76 7.89 0.29
CA ALA A 10 3.86 7.08 0.81
C ALA A 10 4.70 7.88 1.81
N ASN A 11 4.99 9.15 1.52
CA ASN A 11 5.68 10.01 2.47
C ASN A 11 4.83 10.27 3.73
N LEU A 12 3.52 10.54 3.57
CA LEU A 12 2.61 10.76 4.71
C LEU A 12 2.46 9.50 5.58
N SER A 13 2.53 8.30 5.00
CA SER A 13 2.43 7.04 5.75
C SER A 13 3.58 6.81 6.76
N THR A 14 4.67 7.59 6.66
CA THR A 14 5.79 7.51 7.61
C THR A 14 5.46 8.14 8.97
N ILE A 15 4.44 9.02 9.05
CA ILE A 15 3.99 9.66 10.29
C ILE A 15 2.61 9.15 10.74
N ALA A 16 2.33 9.26 12.04
CA ALA A 16 1.13 8.67 12.64
C ALA A 16 -0.18 9.29 12.11
N GLU A 17 -0.20 10.62 11.98
CA GLU A 17 -1.33 11.40 11.50
C GLU A 17 -1.64 11.05 10.04
N GLY A 18 -0.59 10.90 9.22
CA GLY A 18 -0.74 10.50 7.83
C GLY A 18 -1.30 9.09 7.67
N ARG A 19 -0.81 8.12 8.44
CA ARG A 19 -1.40 6.76 8.47
C ARG A 19 -2.87 6.77 8.88
N LEU A 20 -3.21 7.55 9.91
CA LEU A 20 -4.58 7.69 10.38
C LEU A 20 -5.49 8.29 9.32
N ALA A 21 -5.05 9.36 8.66
CA ALA A 21 -5.80 10.01 7.58
C ALA A 21 -6.01 9.05 6.39
N ILE A 22 -4.95 8.37 5.94
CA ILE A 22 -5.04 7.39 4.84
C ILE A 22 -6.06 6.31 5.14
N ALA A 23 -6.05 5.75 6.36
CA ALA A 23 -6.99 4.69 6.72
C ALA A 23 -8.43 5.20 6.87
N ARG A 24 -8.63 6.38 7.49
CA ARG A 24 -9.96 6.97 7.72
C ARG A 24 -10.67 7.38 6.43
N GLU A 25 -9.92 7.89 5.46
CA GLU A 25 -10.47 8.35 4.17
C GLU A 25 -10.63 7.21 3.15
N GLY A 26 -10.66 5.95 3.59
CA GLY A 26 -10.88 4.81 2.71
C GLY A 26 -9.70 4.49 1.78
N GLY A 27 -8.47 4.86 2.18
CA GLY A 27 -7.28 4.62 1.36
C GLY A 27 -6.92 3.14 1.19
N ILE A 28 -7.28 2.26 2.13
CA ILE A 28 -6.87 0.85 2.10
C ILE A 28 -7.39 0.11 0.85
N PRO A 29 -8.72 0.09 0.54
CA PRO A 29 -9.23 -0.55 -0.68
C PRO A 29 -8.57 -0.01 -1.95
N LEU A 30 -8.41 1.31 -2.06
CA LEU A 30 -7.79 1.96 -3.22
C LEU A 30 -6.33 1.55 -3.39
N LEU A 31 -5.57 1.45 -2.29
CA LEU A 31 -4.18 1.02 -2.33
C LEU A 31 -4.04 -0.44 -2.77
N VAL A 32 -4.98 -1.32 -2.36
CA VAL A 32 -5.00 -2.71 -2.84
C VAL A 32 -5.25 -2.76 -4.35
N GLU A 33 -6.20 -1.99 -4.86
CA GLU A 33 -6.47 -1.88 -6.30
C GLU A 33 -5.22 -1.39 -7.07
N ILE A 34 -4.48 -0.43 -6.50
CA ILE A 34 -3.25 0.08 -7.10
C ILE A 34 -2.15 -0.98 -7.12
N VAL A 35 -2.03 -1.84 -6.09
CA VAL A 35 -1.08 -2.97 -6.11
C VAL A 35 -1.43 -3.95 -7.25
N GLU A 36 -2.71 -4.17 -7.49
CA GLU A 36 -3.18 -5.10 -8.52
C GLU A 36 -2.99 -4.55 -9.94
N SER A 37 -3.45 -3.32 -10.20
CA SER A 37 -3.61 -2.79 -11.57
C SER A 37 -2.77 -1.54 -11.87
N GLY A 38 -2.11 -0.98 -10.86
CA GLY A 38 -1.36 0.27 -10.98
C GLY A 38 -0.08 0.16 -11.83
N SER A 39 0.52 1.32 -12.10
CA SER A 39 1.85 1.39 -12.74
C SER A 39 2.90 0.70 -11.87
N ARG A 40 4.06 0.35 -12.44
CA ARG A 40 5.16 -0.25 -11.67
C ARG A 40 5.54 0.56 -10.43
N ARG A 41 5.58 1.89 -10.54
CA ARG A 41 5.82 2.82 -9.43
C ARG A 41 4.63 2.93 -8.48
N GLY A 42 3.42 2.92 -9.01
CA GLY A 42 2.19 2.91 -8.22
C GLY A 42 2.14 1.70 -7.28
N LYS A 43 2.40 0.51 -7.82
CA LYS A 43 2.44 -0.76 -7.07
C LYS A 43 3.46 -0.73 -5.93
N GLU A 44 4.68 -0.28 -6.22
CA GLU A 44 5.74 -0.11 -5.21
C GLU A 44 5.33 0.80 -4.06
N ASN A 45 4.81 2.00 -4.38
CA ASN A 45 4.43 2.97 -3.37
C ASN A 45 3.20 2.50 -2.59
N ALA A 46 2.22 1.88 -3.26
CA ALA A 46 1.04 1.35 -2.60
C ALA A 46 1.39 0.21 -1.64
N ALA A 47 2.22 -0.75 -2.05
CA ALA A 47 2.73 -1.80 -1.17
C ALA A 47 3.49 -1.21 0.04
N SER A 48 4.31 -0.17 -0.19
CA SER A 48 4.99 0.54 0.90
C SER A 48 4.01 1.18 1.90
N ILE A 49 2.92 1.80 1.43
CA ILE A 49 1.91 2.39 2.32
C ILE A 49 1.20 1.30 3.12
N LEU A 50 0.75 0.23 2.44
CA LEU A 50 0.07 -0.89 3.10
C LEU A 50 0.96 -1.52 4.19
N LEU A 51 2.25 -1.72 3.90
CA LEU A 51 3.22 -2.19 4.88
C LEU A 51 3.32 -1.25 6.09
N GLN A 52 3.42 0.06 5.88
CA GLN A 52 3.47 1.04 6.97
C GLN A 52 2.20 1.00 7.83
N LEU A 53 1.02 0.85 7.23
CA LEU A 53 -0.22 0.70 7.98
C LEU A 53 -0.22 -0.57 8.84
N CYS A 54 0.18 -1.71 8.26
CA CYS A 54 0.22 -2.99 8.96
C CYS A 54 1.23 -3.02 10.12
N LEU A 55 2.44 -2.47 9.91
CA LEU A 55 3.50 -2.43 10.93
C LEU A 55 3.11 -1.61 12.16
N HIS A 56 2.24 -0.62 12.00
CA HIS A 56 1.87 0.31 13.07
C HIS A 56 0.48 0.06 13.67
N ASN A 57 -0.37 -0.74 13.04
CA ASN A 57 -1.70 -1.04 13.56
C ASN A 57 -2.23 -2.38 13.03
N SER A 58 -2.41 -3.35 13.91
CA SER A 58 -2.94 -4.67 13.57
C SER A 58 -4.35 -4.61 12.98
N LYS A 59 -5.19 -3.62 13.37
CA LYS A 59 -6.52 -3.43 12.77
C LYS A 59 -6.44 -3.06 11.30
N TYR A 60 -5.47 -2.22 10.92
CA TYR A 60 -5.26 -1.90 9.51
C TYR A 60 -4.75 -3.12 8.76
N CYS A 61 -3.87 -3.93 9.35
CA CYS A 61 -3.45 -5.19 8.77
C CYS A 61 -4.63 -6.14 8.50
N THR A 62 -5.55 -6.29 9.46
CA THR A 62 -6.77 -7.07 9.25
C THR A 62 -7.61 -6.54 8.10
N LEU A 63 -7.79 -5.21 7.99
CA LEU A 63 -8.52 -4.61 6.88
C LEU A 63 -7.83 -4.87 5.53
N VAL A 64 -6.51 -4.71 5.45
CA VAL A 64 -5.73 -5.01 4.23
C VAL A 64 -5.94 -6.46 3.77
N LEU A 65 -5.97 -7.41 4.71
CA LEU A 65 -6.25 -8.82 4.40
C LEU A 65 -7.70 -9.03 3.94
N GLN A 66 -8.67 -8.34 4.55
CA GLN A 66 -10.09 -8.41 4.17
C GLN A 66 -10.37 -7.83 2.79
N GLU A 67 -9.65 -6.78 2.39
CA GLU A 67 -9.71 -6.20 1.05
C GLU A 67 -9.02 -7.06 -0.02
N GLY A 68 -8.53 -8.26 0.33
CA GLY A 68 -7.98 -9.20 -0.63
C GLY A 68 -6.59 -8.81 -1.15
N ALA A 69 -5.77 -8.14 -0.34
CA ALA A 69 -4.43 -7.73 -0.77
C ALA A 69 -3.47 -8.91 -1.05
N VAL A 70 -3.74 -10.10 -0.53
CA VAL A 70 -2.78 -11.24 -0.59
C VAL A 70 -2.42 -11.64 -2.03
N PRO A 71 -3.36 -11.94 -2.96
CA PRO A 71 -2.97 -12.32 -4.31
C PRO A 71 -2.19 -11.23 -5.07
N PRO A 72 -2.60 -9.95 -5.06
CA PRO A 72 -1.82 -8.87 -5.67
C PRO A 72 -0.40 -8.72 -5.07
N LEU A 73 -0.26 -8.87 -3.75
CA LEU A 73 1.02 -8.79 -3.05
C LEU A 73 1.94 -9.97 -3.41
N VAL A 74 1.40 -11.19 -3.51
CA VAL A 74 2.15 -12.37 -3.99
C VAL A 74 2.59 -12.20 -5.45
N ALA A 75 1.73 -11.69 -6.32
CA ALA A 75 2.10 -11.39 -7.70
C ALA A 75 3.22 -10.34 -7.75
N LEU A 76 3.17 -9.33 -6.88
CA LEU A 76 4.20 -8.29 -6.78
C LEU A 76 5.53 -8.82 -6.25
N SER A 77 5.55 -9.78 -5.32
CA SER A 77 6.80 -10.39 -4.82
C SER A 77 7.53 -11.20 -5.89
N GLN A 78 6.80 -11.71 -6.89
CA GLN A 78 7.37 -12.47 -8.01
C GLN A 78 7.81 -11.56 -9.17
N SER A 79 6.96 -10.62 -9.55
CA SER A 79 7.10 -9.81 -10.78
C SER A 79 7.50 -8.35 -10.56
N GLY A 80 7.53 -7.90 -9.30
CA GLY A 80 7.84 -6.52 -8.94
C GLY A 80 9.31 -6.13 -9.13
N THR A 81 9.60 -4.85 -8.96
CA THR A 81 11.00 -4.38 -8.90
C THR A 81 11.66 -4.85 -7.59
N PRO A 82 13.00 -4.80 -7.47
CA PRO A 82 13.68 -5.14 -6.22
C PRO A 82 13.11 -4.39 -5.02
N ARG A 83 12.85 -3.10 -5.18
CA ARG A 83 12.23 -2.26 -4.14
C ARG A 83 10.80 -2.71 -3.80
N ALA A 84 10.01 -3.11 -4.80
CA ALA A 84 8.67 -3.65 -4.54
C ALA A 84 8.76 -4.92 -3.69
N LYS A 85 9.65 -5.84 -4.08
CA LYS A 85 9.82 -7.17 -3.45
C LYS A 85 10.25 -7.09 -1.98
N GLU A 86 10.98 -6.06 -1.59
CA GLU A 86 11.34 -5.81 -0.18
C GLU A 86 10.17 -5.37 0.71
N LYS A 87 9.03 -5.00 0.12
CA LYS A 87 7.87 -4.43 0.82
C LYS A 87 6.67 -5.39 0.89
N VAL A 88 6.81 -6.60 0.38
CA VAL A 88 5.77 -7.64 0.31
C VAL A 88 6.18 -8.91 1.04
#